data_AF-A0A3D4XAT3-F1
#
_entry.id   AF-A0A3D4XAT3-F1
#
_cell.length_a   1.000
_cell.length_b   1.000
_cell.length_c   1.000
_cell.angle_alpha   90.00
_cell.angle_beta   90.00
_cell.angle_gamma   90.00
#
_symmetry.space_group_name_H-M   'P 1'
#
loop_
_entity.id
_entity.type
_entity.pdbx_description
1 polymer ?
#
loop_
_entity_poly.entity_id
_entity_poly.type
_entity_poly.pdbx_seq_one_letter_code
_entity_poly.pdbx_strand_id
1 'polypeptide(L)' 'VMQAAIGQGTTQMTPLQLNMITCAIANGGMLMKPYLLERVETSEKAVVKQFSPDAYKRLMSEEEAQIMTGLME' A
#
# COMPACT_ATOMS: atom_id res chain seq x y z
N VAL A 1 -8.76 20.95 -11.31
CA VAL A 1 -7.46 20.23 -11.19
C VAL A 1 -6.64 20.74 -10.01
N MET A 2 -6.47 22.06 -9.81
CA MET A 2 -5.67 22.61 -8.69
C MET A 2 -6.08 22.11 -7.30
N GLN A 3 -7.39 22.00 -7.01
CA GLN A 3 -7.87 21.48 -5.72
C GLN A 3 -7.42 20.05 -5.43
N ALA A 4 -7.28 19.20 -6.46
CA ALA A 4 -6.86 17.80 -6.28
C ALA A 4 -5.39 17.68 -5.84
N ALA A 5 -4.53 18.63 -6.24
CA ALA A 5 -3.11 18.62 -5.88
C ALA A 5 -2.87 18.79 -4.37
N ILE A 6 -3.83 19.38 -3.66
CA ILE A 6 -3.79 19.57 -2.20
C ILE A 6 -4.82 18.67 -1.48
N GLY A 7 -5.36 17.66 -2.16
CA GLY A 7 -6.31 16.70 -1.57
C GLY A 7 -7.71 17.26 -1.31
N GLN A 8 -8.14 18.33 -2.00
CA GLN A 8 -9.43 18.98 -1.84
C GLN A 8 -10.39 18.71 -3.01
N GLY A 9 -11.64 19.18 -2.85
CA GLY A 9 -12.68 19.08 -3.86
C GLY A 9 -13.32 17.69 -3.87
N THR A 10 -13.45 17.09 -5.06
CA THR A 10 -14.05 15.76 -5.23
C THR A 10 -13.05 14.61 -5.04
N THR A 11 -11.82 14.91 -4.61
CA THR A 11 -10.72 13.96 -4.39
C THR A 11 -10.91 13.23 -3.06
N GLN A 12 -11.86 12.30 -3.02
CA GLN A 12 -12.12 11.48 -1.84
C GLN A 12 -11.24 10.23 -1.86
N MET A 13 -10.75 9.81 -0.68
CA MET A 13 -10.02 8.56 -0.51
C MET A 13 -10.41 7.84 0.78
N THR A 14 -10.26 6.52 0.80
CA THR A 14 -10.41 5.74 2.02
C THR A 14 -9.11 5.80 2.84
N PRO A 15 -9.18 5.60 4.17
CA PRO A 15 -7.98 5.45 4.99
C PRO A 15 -7.04 4.34 4.49
N LEU A 16 -7.60 3.26 3.92
CA LEU A 16 -6.82 2.18 3.33
C LEU A 16 -6.05 2.65 2.09
N GLN A 17 -6.65 3.47 1.22
CA GLN A 17 -5.97 4.03 0.06
C GLN A 17 -4.82 4.96 0.48
N LEU A 18 -5.01 5.79 1.52
CA LEU A 18 -3.93 6.62 2.06
C LEU A 18 -2.78 5.75 2.58
N ASN A 19 -3.11 4.74 3.39
CA ASN A 19 -2.11 3.82 3.94
C ASN A 19 -1.32 3.11 2.84
N MET A 20 -2.00 2.64 1.78
CA MET A 20 -1.35 2.03 0.62
C MET A 20 -0.35 2.96 -0.06
N ILE A 21 -0.67 4.25 -0.20
CA ILE A 21 0.25 5.26 -0.77
C ILE A 21 1.48 5.43 0.13
N THR A 22 1.26 5.59 1.44
CA THR A 22 2.36 5.73 2.42
C THR A 22 3.26 4.49 2.45
N CYS A 23 2.67 3.29 2.42
CA CYS A 23 3.42 2.03 2.33
C CYS A 23 4.20 1.91 1.02
N ALA A 24 3.67 2.40 -0.10
CA ALA A 24 4.42 2.40 -1.36
C ALA A 24 5.64 3.32 -1.29
N ILE A 25 5.55 4.48 -0.65
CA ILE A 25 6.70 5.38 -0.38
C ILE A 25 7.74 4.64 0.49
N ALA A 26 7.30 4.08 1.62
CA ALA A 26 8.18 3.33 2.53
C ALA A 26 8.82 2.09 1.88
N ASN A 27 8.16 1.50 0.88
CA ASN A 27 8.61 0.31 0.15
C ASN A 27 9.34 0.64 -1.17
N GLY A 28 10.13 1.73 -1.20
CA GLY A 28 10.95 2.09 -2.36
C GLY A 28 10.16 2.31 -3.65
N GLY A 29 8.92 2.77 -3.54
CA GLY A 29 8.01 3.04 -4.64
C GLY A 29 7.20 1.83 -5.14
N MET A 30 7.33 0.67 -4.50
CA MET A 30 6.63 -0.57 -4.87
C MET A 30 5.32 -0.71 -4.10
N LEU A 31 4.18 -0.59 -4.78
CA LEU A 31 2.88 -0.83 -4.16
C LEU A 31 2.60 -2.34 -4.06
N MET A 32 2.23 -2.79 -2.86
CA MET A 32 1.85 -4.18 -2.57
C MET A 32 0.33 -4.36 -2.63
N LYS A 33 -0.13 -5.58 -2.93
CA LYS A 33 -1.55 -5.93 -2.77
C LYS A 33 -1.88 -6.05 -1.28
N PRO A 34 -2.82 -5.26 -0.73
CA PRO A 34 -3.22 -5.41 0.66
C PRO A 34 -3.94 -6.74 0.82
N TYR A 35 -3.59 -7.50 1.86
CA TYR A 35 -4.24 -8.75 2.21
C TYR A 35 -4.37 -8.83 3.73
N LEU A 36 -5.48 -9.40 4.21
CA LEU A 36 -5.79 -9.47 5.64
C LEU A 36 -5.62 -10.87 6.23
N LEU A 37 -5.79 -11.90 5.41
CA LEU A 37 -5.75 -13.29 5.84
C LEU A 37 -4.34 -13.83 5.66
N GLU A 38 -3.74 -14.38 6.71
CA GLU A 38 -2.46 -15.09 6.61
C GLU A 38 -2.66 -16.53 6.11
N ARG A 39 -3.64 -17.23 6.68
CA ARG A 39 -3.97 -18.62 6.32
C ARG A 39 -5.37 -19.02 6.76
N VAL A 40 -5.86 -20.11 6.18
CA VAL A 40 -7.10 -20.79 6.55
C VAL A 40 -6.74 -22.16 7.11
N GLU A 41 -7.24 -22.47 8.31
CA GLU A 41 -6.99 -23.73 9.00
C GLU A 41 -8.30 -24.48 9.26
N THR A 42 -8.23 -25.81 9.36
CA THR A 42 -9.32 -26.63 9.87
C THR A 42 -9.38 -26.61 11.41
N SER A 43 -10.44 -27.16 12.00
CA SER A 43 -10.53 -27.36 13.46
C SER A 43 -9.40 -28.22 14.04
N GLU A 44 -8.77 -29.05 13.20
CA GLU A 44 -7.63 -29.90 13.52
C GLU A 44 -6.27 -29.19 13.30
N LYS A 45 -6.28 -27.88 13.02
CA LYS A 45 -5.12 -27.03 12.72
C LYS A 45 -4.37 -27.40 11.43
N ALA A 46 -5.01 -28.12 10.51
CA ALA A 46 -4.43 -28.38 9.20
C ALA A 46 -4.58 -27.13 8.30
N VAL A 47 -3.49 -26.66 7.69
CA VAL A 47 -3.50 -25.50 6.80
C VAL A 47 -4.14 -25.87 5.46
N VAL A 48 -5.27 -25.24 5.15
CA VAL A 48 -6.02 -25.41 3.89
C VAL A 48 -5.48 -24.46 2.82
N LYS A 49 -5.10 -23.25 3.22
CA LYS A 49 -4.58 -22.23 2.32
C LYS A 49 -3.69 -21.27 3.09
N GLN A 50 -2.59 -20.85 2.47
CA GLN A 50 -1.72 -19.80 2.97
C GLN A 50 -1.64 -18.68 1.94
N PHE A 51 -1.62 -17.44 2.43
CA PHE A 51 -1.49 -16.24 1.61
C PHE A 51 -0.14 -15.60 1.88
N SER A 52 0.45 -15.04 0.85
CA SER A 52 1.74 -14.35 0.91
C SER A 52 1.63 -12.95 0.32
N PRO A 53 2.52 -12.02 0.70
CA PRO A 53 2.61 -10.73 0.04
C PRO A 53 2.81 -10.89 -1.47
N ASP A 54 2.18 -10.01 -2.24
CA ASP A 54 2.33 -9.96 -3.69
C ASP A 54 2.44 -8.51 -4.17
N ALA A 55 3.36 -8.29 -5.11
CA ALA A 55 3.57 -6.98 -5.68
C ALA A 55 2.39 -6.61 -6.60
N TYR A 56 1.95 -5.37 -6.54
CA TYR A 56 0.91 -4.87 -7.44
C TYR A 56 1.51 -4.09 -8.60
N LYS A 57 2.15 -2.95 -8.32
CA LYS A 57 2.69 -2.05 -9.36
C LYS A 57 3.70 -1.07 -8.78
N ARG A 58 4.74 -0.74 -9.56
CA ARG A 58 5.69 0.33 -9.21
C ARG A 58 5.03 1.68 -9.51
N LEU A 59 4.79 2.48 -8.47
CA LEU A 59 4.15 3.79 -8.58
C LEU A 59 5.16 4.91 -8.79
N MET A 60 6.36 4.74 -8.26
CA MET A 60 7.47 5.67 -8.38
C MET A 60 8.80 4.90 -8.36
N SER A 61 9.85 5.56 -8.84
CA SER A 61 11.23 5.06 -8.71
C SER A 61 11.65 5.04 -7.23
N GLU A 62 12.73 4.30 -6.96
CA GLU A 62 13.31 4.25 -5.61
C GLU A 62 13.86 5.61 -5.17
N GLU A 63 14.44 6.37 -6.11
CA GLU A 63 14.92 7.74 -5.87
C GLU A 63 13.78 8.68 -5.50
N GLU A 64 12.66 8.68 -6.24
CA GLU A 64 11.49 9.48 -5.91
C GLU A 64 10.89 9.10 -4.54
N ALA A 65 10.87 7.80 -4.20
CA ALA A 65 10.40 7.34 -2.90
C ALA A 65 11.30 7.80 -1.75
N GLN A 66 12.62 7.80 -1.95
CA GLN A 66 13.60 8.33 -1.00
C GLN A 66 13.41 9.83 -0.77
N ILE A 67 13.23 10.61 -1.85
CA ILE A 67 12.93 12.05 -1.74
C ILE A 67 11.65 12.26 -0.93
N MET A 68 10.58 11.53 -1.25
CA MET A 68 9.31 11.65 -0.51
C MET A 68 9.45 11.26 0.95
N THR A 69 10.25 10.24 1.26
CA THR A 69 10.52 9.82 2.66
C THR A 69 11.19 10.95 3.43
N GLY A 70 12.23 11.58 2.87
CA GLY A 70 12.90 12.72 3.50
C GLY A 70 12.03 13.97 3.66
N LEU A 71 10.98 14.13 2.85
CA LEU A 71 9.99 15.21 3.01
C LEU A 71 8.94 14.91 4.10
N MET A 72 8.79 13.66 4.54
CA MET A 72 7.78 13.22 5.51
C MET A 72 8.32 13.04 6.93
N GLU A 73 9.64 13.09 7.12
CA GLU A 73 10.31 13.13 8.42
C GLU A 73 10.09 14.47 9.15
#